data_AF-G5AWK6-F1
#
_entry.id   AF-G5AWK6-F1
#
_cell.length_a   1.000
_cell.length_b   1.000
_cell.length_c   1.000
_cell.angle_alpha   90.00
_cell.angle_beta   90.00
_cell.angle_gamma   90.00
#
_symmetry.space_group_name_H-M   'P 1'
#
loop_
_entity.id
_entity.type
_entity.pdbx_description
1 polymer ?
#
loop_
_entity_poly.entity_id
_entity_poly.type
_entity_poly.pdbx_seq_one_letter_code
_entity_poly.pdbx_strand_id
1 'polypeptide(L)'
;MDQDEGLASVDNIVTQFNTYEDFLDSQITTVDLYYLEDESLAHQLVELGYRGTGEILKREDFEARKAAVEIARLAERTQKKKKKEEEKEEEEKKKGKKKWKKKWKKKKKNNNNINNNNNNNKKE
;
A
#
# COMPACT_ATOMS: atom_id res chain seq x y z
N MET A 1 -5.91 9.54 30.70
CA MET A 1 -4.91 9.81 29.65
C MET A 1 -4.36 8.44 29.23
N ASP A 2 -5.23 7.53 28.74
CA ASP A 2 -4.90 6.09 28.73
C ASP A 2 -5.40 5.34 27.48
N GLN A 3 -5.86 6.06 26.45
CA GLN A 3 -6.35 5.43 25.22
C GLN A 3 -5.23 5.12 24.21
N ASP A 4 -4.10 5.86 24.23
CA ASP A 4 -3.01 5.65 23.27
C ASP A 4 -2.10 4.45 23.62
N GLU A 5 -1.91 4.12 24.90
CA GLU A 5 -1.07 2.97 25.28
C GLU A 5 -1.72 1.63 24.94
N GLY A 6 -3.05 1.52 25.09
CA GLY A 6 -3.80 0.33 24.67
C GLY A 6 -3.72 0.11 23.16
N LEU A 7 -3.72 1.18 22.36
CA LEU A 7 -3.63 1.09 20.89
C LEU A 7 -2.28 0.54 20.43
N ALA A 8 -1.18 0.97 21.03
CA ALA A 8 0.15 0.46 20.71
C ALA A 8 0.30 -1.03 21.06
N SER A 9 -0.33 -1.47 22.15
CA SER A 9 -0.36 -2.89 22.54
C SER A 9 -1.15 -3.73 21.54
N VAL A 10 -2.35 -3.28 21.16
CA VAL A 10 -3.17 -3.97 20.14
C VAL A 10 -2.46 -4.03 18.80
N ASP A 11 -1.80 -2.95 18.36
CA ASP A 11 -1.05 -2.97 17.10
C ASP A 11 0.11 -3.97 17.14
N ASN A 12 0.80 -4.09 18.29
CA ASN A 12 1.83 -5.11 18.47
C ASN A 12 1.24 -6.52 18.37
N ILE A 13 0.14 -6.80 19.09
CA ILE A 13 -0.57 -8.09 19.04
C ILE A 13 -0.98 -8.44 17.60
N VAL A 14 -1.60 -7.51 16.89
CA VAL A 14 -2.07 -7.72 15.50
C VAL A 14 -0.91 -7.95 14.52
N THR A 15 0.29 -7.46 14.83
CA THR A 15 1.50 -7.76 14.04
C THR A 15 2.16 -9.09 14.39
N GLN A 16 2.05 -9.54 15.64
CA GLN A 16 2.66 -10.79 16.11
C GLN A 16 1.83 -12.03 15.76
N PHE A 17 0.50 -11.91 15.81
CA PHE A 17 -0.43 -13.02 15.58
C PHE A 17 -1.12 -12.91 14.22
N ASN A 18 -1.30 -14.04 13.52
CA ASN A 18 -1.95 -14.04 12.21
C ASN A 18 -3.46 -14.02 12.36
N THR A 19 -3.97 -14.87 13.24
CA THR A 19 -5.39 -14.99 13.55
C THR A 19 -5.69 -14.60 15.00
N TYR A 20 -6.95 -14.33 15.29
CA TYR A 20 -7.40 -14.08 16.66
C TYR A 20 -7.28 -15.34 17.53
N GLU A 21 -7.51 -16.52 16.95
CA GLU A 21 -7.32 -17.80 17.66
C GLU A 21 -5.84 -17.99 18.05
N ASP A 22 -4.89 -17.66 17.17
CA ASP A 22 -3.45 -17.73 17.50
C ASP A 22 -3.09 -16.88 18.72
N PHE A 23 -3.77 -15.73 18.88
CA PHE A 23 -3.61 -14.88 20.05
C PHE A 23 -4.20 -15.54 21.29
N LEU A 24 -5.41 -16.10 21.21
CA LEU A 24 -6.04 -16.80 22.35
C LEU A 24 -5.22 -18.03 22.77
N ASP A 25 -4.75 -18.83 21.82
CA ASP A 25 -3.86 -19.98 22.04
C ASP A 25 -2.59 -19.60 22.79
N SER A 26 -2.01 -18.43 22.47
CA SER A 26 -0.81 -17.93 23.14
C SER A 26 -1.01 -17.66 24.64
N GLN A 27 -2.27 -17.48 25.07
CA GLN A 27 -2.65 -17.22 26.45
C GLN A 27 -3.08 -18.49 27.20
N ILE A 28 -3.41 -19.56 26.48
CA ILE A 28 -3.77 -20.85 27.07
C ILE A 28 -2.50 -21.58 27.52
N THR A 29 -2.53 -22.07 28.76
CA THR A 29 -1.45 -22.90 29.31
C THR A 29 -1.87 -24.37 29.37
N THR A 30 -0.89 -25.26 29.51
CA THR A 30 -1.15 -26.71 29.68
C THR A 30 -1.99 -27.03 30.91
N VAL A 31 -1.93 -26.16 31.94
CA VAL A 31 -2.75 -26.29 33.15
C VAL A 31 -4.22 -26.05 32.83
N ASP A 32 -4.50 -25.09 31.95
CA ASP A 32 -5.88 -24.79 31.53
C ASP A 32 -6.48 -25.98 30.78
N LEU A 33 -5.71 -26.58 29.87
CA LEU A 33 -6.13 -27.79 29.16
C LEU A 33 -6.28 -29.00 30.09
N TYR A 34 -5.45 -29.11 31.14
CA TYR A 34 -5.57 -30.19 32.12
C TYR A 34 -6.84 -30.11 32.96
N TYR A 35 -7.27 -28.91 33.35
CA TYR A 35 -8.46 -28.73 34.19
C TYR A 35 -9.75 -28.55 33.41
N LEU A 36 -9.69 -27.93 32.24
CA LEU A 36 -10.86 -27.66 31.40
C LEU A 36 -11.13 -28.80 30.43
N GLU A 37 -10.08 -29.53 29.99
CA GLU A 37 -10.12 -30.58 28.95
C GLU A 37 -10.74 -30.13 27.61
N ASP A 38 -11.08 -28.84 27.48
CA ASP A 38 -11.72 -28.21 26.35
C ASP A 38 -11.03 -26.87 26.03
N GLU A 39 -10.38 -26.85 24.86
CA GLU A 39 -9.68 -25.70 24.31
C GLU A 39 -10.64 -24.54 23.98
N SER A 40 -11.85 -24.84 23.52
CA SER A 40 -12.86 -23.82 23.22
C SER A 40 -13.34 -23.11 24.48
N LEU A 41 -13.48 -23.86 25.57
CA LEU A 41 -13.81 -23.29 26.88
C LEU A 41 -12.68 -22.41 27.41
N ALA A 42 -11.43 -22.84 27.24
CA ALA A 42 -10.26 -22.03 27.61
C ALA A 42 -10.18 -20.73 26.80
N HIS A 43 -10.45 -20.77 25.48
CA HIS A 43 -10.55 -19.59 24.62
C HIS A 43 -11.59 -18.59 25.13
N GLN A 44 -12.79 -19.07 25.47
CA GLN A 44 -13.85 -18.21 26.00
C GLN A 44 -13.46 -17.54 27.32
N LEU A 45 -12.76 -18.26 28.21
CA LEU A 45 -12.31 -17.69 29.49
C LEU A 45 -11.24 -16.61 29.30
N VAL A 46 -10.36 -16.76 28.32
CA VAL A 46 -9.38 -15.73 27.93
C VAL A 46 -10.08 -14.51 27.33
N GLU A 47 -11.00 -14.73 26.39
CA GLU A 47 -11.75 -13.66 25.73
C GLU A 47 -12.61 -12.85 26.71
N LEU A 48 -13.18 -13.50 27.73
CA LEU A 48 -13.93 -12.84 28.80
C LEU A 48 -13.03 -12.17 29.86
N GLY A 49 -11.71 -12.34 29.78
CA GLY A 49 -10.75 -11.79 30.73
C GLY A 49 -10.67 -12.51 32.08
N TYR A 50 -11.27 -13.71 32.19
CA TYR A 50 -11.15 -14.54 33.40
C TYR A 50 -9.83 -15.32 33.45
N ARG A 51 -9.13 -15.43 32.32
CA ARG A 51 -7.84 -16.12 32.19
C ARG A 51 -6.87 -15.35 31.29
N GLY A 52 -5.56 -15.59 31.44
CA GLY A 52 -4.50 -14.96 30.64
C GLY A 52 -3.85 -13.74 31.30
N THR A 53 -3.22 -12.89 30.49
CA THR A 53 -2.50 -11.67 30.91
C THR A 53 -3.41 -10.54 31.40
N GLY A 54 -4.73 -10.72 31.35
CA GLY A 54 -5.73 -9.71 31.74
C GLY A 54 -5.99 -8.63 30.69
N GLU A 55 -5.27 -8.67 29.56
CA GLU A 55 -5.52 -7.78 28.42
C GLU A 55 -6.69 -8.33 27.59
N ILE A 56 -7.86 -7.70 27.73
CA ILE A 56 -9.07 -8.07 26.99
C ILE A 56 -9.02 -7.38 25.63
N LEU A 57 -8.66 -8.14 24.59
CA LEU A 57 -8.79 -7.72 23.21
C LEU A 57 -9.98 -8.43 22.59
N LYS A 58 -10.98 -7.67 22.14
CA LYS A 58 -12.16 -8.24 21.48
C LYS A 58 -11.81 -8.69 20.07
N ARG A 59 -12.47 -9.76 19.61
CA ARG A 59 -12.37 -10.25 18.23
C ARG A 59 -12.59 -9.13 17.22
N GLU A 60 -13.63 -8.31 17.40
CA GLU A 60 -13.94 -7.24 16.46
C GLU A 60 -12.83 -6.19 16.37
N ASP A 61 -12.19 -5.87 17.50
CA ASP A 61 -11.10 -4.89 17.55
C ASP A 61 -9.82 -5.43 16.88
N PHE A 62 -9.50 -6.71 17.12
CA PHE A 62 -8.38 -7.39 16.47
C PHE A 62 -8.57 -7.43 14.95
N GLU A 63 -9.74 -7.89 14.49
CA GLU A 63 -10.05 -8.00 13.05
C GLU A 63 -10.10 -6.63 12.38
N ALA A 64 -10.69 -5.61 13.03
CA ALA A 64 -10.73 -4.25 12.51
C ALA A 64 -9.33 -3.66 12.32
N ARG A 65 -8.40 -3.87 13.27
CA ARG A 65 -7.00 -3.45 13.13
C ARG A 65 -6.29 -4.21 12.03
N LYS A 66 -6.45 -5.54 11.97
CA LYS A 66 -5.83 -6.36 10.92
C LYS A 66 -6.27 -5.90 9.53
N ALA A 67 -7.57 -5.64 9.36
CA ALA A 67 -8.13 -5.12 8.12
C ALA A 67 -7.60 -3.71 7.81
N ALA A 68 -7.53 -2.81 8.78
CA ALA A 68 -7.00 -1.47 8.59
C ALA A 68 -5.53 -1.49 8.12
N VAL A 69 -4.70 -2.36 8.72
CA VAL A 69 -3.29 -2.55 8.33
C VAL A 69 -3.19 -3.06 6.89
N GLU A 70 -4.00 -4.05 6.51
CA GLU A 70 -3.96 -4.58 5.14
C GLU A 70 -4.49 -3.56 4.11
N ILE A 71 -5.54 -2.81 4.44
CA ILE A 71 -6.04 -1.72 3.59
C ILE A 71 -4.97 -0.64 3.40
N ALA A 72 -4.28 -0.23 4.48
CA ALA A 72 -3.20 0.75 4.40
C ALA A 72 -2.06 0.27 3.50
N ARG A 73 -1.68 -1.01 3.63
CA ARG A 73 -0.64 -1.65 2.79
C ARG A 73 -1.05 -1.68 1.31
N LEU A 74 -2.31 -2.02 1.02
CA LEU A 74 -2.83 -2.01 -0.35
C LEU A 74 -2.89 -0.59 -0.93
N ALA A 75 -3.34 0.38 -0.15
CA ALA A 75 -3.39 1.79 -0.54
C ALA A 75 -1.99 2.34 -0.85
N GLU A 76 -0.98 2.02 -0.04
CA GLU A 76 0.40 2.43 -0.32
C GLU A 76 0.91 1.83 -1.64
N ARG A 77 0.60 0.56 -1.90
CA ARG A 77 0.99 -0.13 -3.14
C ARG A 77 0.32 0.47 -4.38
N THR A 78 -0.96 0.83 -4.30
CA THR A 78 -1.68 1.46 -5.43
C THR A 78 -1.19 2.87 -5.69
N GLN A 79 -0.92 3.67 -4.65
CA GLN A 79 -0.34 5.01 -4.79
C GLN A 79 1.06 4.96 -5.44
N LYS A 80 1.92 4.02 -5.01
CA LYS A 80 3.24 3.81 -5.63
C LYS A 80 3.13 3.42 -7.10
N LYS A 81 2.15 2.59 -7.49
CA LYS A 81 1.90 2.24 -8.90
C LYS A 81 1.45 3.46 -9.71
N LYS A 82 0.46 4.20 -9.20
CA LYS A 82 -0.09 5.38 -9.86
C LYS A 82 0.99 6.43 -10.13
N LYS A 83 1.85 6.74 -9.15
CA LYS A 83 2.98 7.66 -9.32
C LYS A 83 3.95 7.21 -10.42
N LYS A 84 4.26 5.90 -10.48
CA LYS A 84 5.14 5.35 -11.53
C LYS A 84 4.51 5.42 -12.92
N GLU A 85 3.19 5.25 -13.02
CA GLU A 85 2.45 5.39 -14.26
C GLU A 85 2.41 6.85 -14.73
N GLU A 86 2.12 7.78 -13.82
CA GLU A 86 2.14 9.22 -14.09
C GLU A 86 3.53 9.70 -14.55
N GLU A 87 4.60 9.21 -13.92
CA GLU A 87 5.99 9.54 -14.31
C GLU A 87 6.31 9.05 -15.73
N LYS A 88 5.92 7.82 -16.07
CA LYS A 88 6.11 7.27 -17.42
C LYS A 88 5.34 8.05 -18.48
N GLU A 89 4.08 8.39 -18.20
CA GLU A 89 3.25 9.16 -19.13
C GLU A 89 3.82 10.56 -19.36
N GLU A 90 4.33 11.22 -18.31
CA GLU A 90 4.97 12.53 -18.44
C GLU A 90 6.26 12.44 -19.28
N GLU A 91 7.05 11.37 -19.10
CA GLU A 91 8.27 11.14 -19.89
C GLU A 91 7.95 10.93 -21.38
N GLU A 92 6.89 10.17 -21.70
CA GLU A 92 6.43 9.97 -23.07
C GLU A 92 5.94 11.27 -23.72
N LYS A 93 5.14 12.07 -23.00
CA LYS A 93 4.72 13.40 -23.46
C LYS A 93 5.91 14.30 -23.74
N LYS A 94 6.93 14.29 -22.87
CA LYS A 94 8.19 15.04 -23.07
C LYS A 94 8.94 14.55 -24.32
N LYS A 95 9.04 13.23 -24.53
CA LYS A 95 9.65 12.64 -25.75
C LYS A 95 8.89 13.05 -27.02
N GLY A 96 7.56 13.00 -27.00
CA GLY A 96 6.69 13.42 -28.11
C GLY A 96 6.89 14.88 -28.50
N LYS A 97 6.87 15.80 -27.51
CA LYS A 97 7.13 17.23 -27.73
C LYS A 97 8.52 17.49 -28.33
N LYS A 98 9.56 16.81 -27.81
CA LYS A 98 10.93 16.89 -28.36
C LYS A 98 11.00 16.44 -29.82
N LYS A 99 10.37 15.30 -30.16
CA LYS A 99 10.29 14.78 -31.55
C LYS A 99 9.57 15.78 -32.46
N TRP A 100 8.43 16.31 -32.03
CA TRP A 100 7.66 17.29 -32.80
C TRP A 100 8.47 18.56 -33.07
N LYS A 101 9.15 19.11 -32.06
CA LYS A 101 10.01 20.29 -32.19
C LYS A 101 11.17 20.05 -33.18
N LYS A 102 11.79 18.87 -33.16
CA LYS A 102 12.82 18.48 -34.15
C LYS A 102 12.25 18.43 -35.57
N LYS A 103 11.08 17.80 -35.75
CA LYS A 103 10.40 17.70 -37.06
C LYS A 103 10.01 19.08 -37.61
N TRP A 104 9.50 19.97 -36.76
CA TRP A 104 9.16 21.35 -37.14
C TRP A 104 10.38 22.15 -37.60
N LYS A 105 11.49 22.09 -36.84
CA LYS A 105 12.75 22.74 -37.25
C LYS A 105 13.28 22.23 -38.59
N LYS A 106 13.21 20.92 -38.83
CA LYS A 106 13.63 20.31 -40.10
C LYS A 106 12.75 20.78 -41.27
N LYS A 107 11.43 20.84 -41.06
CA LYS A 107 10.49 21.34 -42.08
C LYS A 107 10.70 22.84 -42.40
N LYS A 108 10.98 23.66 -41.39
CA LYS A 108 11.33 25.08 -41.60
C LYS A 108 12.60 25.26 -42.44
N LYS A 109 13.67 24.52 -42.14
CA LYS A 109 14.92 24.57 -42.92
C LYS A 109 14.71 24.15 -44.38
N ASN A 110 13.91 23.10 -44.62
CA ASN A 110 13.66 22.62 -45.97
C ASN A 110 12.88 23.65 -46.81
N ASN A 111 11.89 24.33 -46.21
CA ASN A 111 11.09 25.33 -46.90
C ASN A 111 11.90 26.58 -47.29
N ASN A 112 12.82 27.04 -46.43
CA ASN A 112 13.73 28.13 -46.77
C ASN A 112 14.69 27.76 -47.92
N ASN A 113 15.15 26.51 -47.97
CA ASN A 113 16.05 26.06 -49.03
C ASN A 113 15.36 26.01 -50.41
N ILE A 114 14.09 25.61 -50.44
CA ILE A 114 13.27 25.60 -51.67
C ILE A 114 13.06 27.03 -52.20
N ASN A 115 12.78 28.00 -51.33
CA ASN A 115 12.55 29.38 -51.75
C ASN A 115 13.82 30.07 -52.29
N ASN A 116 15.01 29.74 -51.77
CA ASN A 116 16.25 30.30 -52.27
C ASN A 116 16.67 29.75 -53.64
N ASN A 117 16.41 28.48 -53.94
CA ASN A 117 16.74 27.90 -55.26
C ASN A 117 15.85 28.45 -56.38
N ASN A 118 14.59 28.77 -56.12
CA ASN A 118 13.70 29.33 -57.14
C ASN A 118 14.04 30.77 -57.55
N ASN A 119 14.72 31.53 -56.69
CA ASN A 119 15.13 32.91 -57.01
C ASN A 119 16.43 32.99 -57.84
N ASN A 120 17.23 31.93 -57.87
CA ASN A 120 18.49 31.90 -58.62
C ASN A 120 18.34 31.40 -60.08
N ASN A 121 17.22 30.76 -60.43
CA ASN A 121 16.98 30.24 -61.79
C ASN A 121 16.16 31.18 -62.70
N LYS A 122 16.06 32.47 -62.37
CA LYS A 122 15.26 33.45 -63.14
C LYS A 122 16.09 34.59 -63.75
N LYS A 123 17.41 34.39 -63.93
CA LYS A 123 18.36 35.41 -64.39
C LYS A 123 19.27 35.01 -65.56
N GLU A 124 19.02 33.90 -66.25
CA GLU A 124 19.62 33.63 -67.57
C GLU A 124 18.58 33.80 -68.68
#